data_AF-A0AA35TG04-F1
#
_entry.id   AF-A0AA35TG04-F1
#
_cell.length_a   1.000
_cell.length_b   1.000
_cell.length_c   1.000
_cell.angle_alpha   90.00
_cell.angle_beta   90.00
_cell.angle_gamma   90.00
#
_symmetry.space_group_name_H-M   'P 1'
#
loop_
_entity.id
_entity.type
_entity.pdbx_description
1 polymer ?
#
loop_
_entity_poly.entity_id
_entity_poly.type
_entity_poly.pdbx_seq_one_letter_code
_entity_poly.pdbx_strand_id
1 'polypeptide(L)'
;MSSLMGDKKRALRGAILAKRESLSSTLVHAWGETIQRFVLALPAYRSAEAIALYSPVGNEVETAEIRRGALATGKRLYYPKVTGGCSRIVEVRSEAELVPGRYGIREPVGGQPLPRRGDGGLAVFVPGVAFDRNGNRLGRGTGWYDRLLGGLDARVPRIALAYEFQLLEEVPVQWELDRNTAARILDEARREADAIRKEAEIEAKDGVLRARTEFENDMRETRRDLQSLERRLLTREEVLDKRLEGLDNRETSLSNREGAIEKKEHALDEKEVESRRLVDEAKQSLKSLPVSAARRRRRA
;
A
#
# COMPACT_ATOMS: atom_id res chain seq x y z
N MET A 1 -50.08 0.64 -24.71
CA MET A 1 -50.32 0.61 -23.24
C MET A 1 -49.05 0.83 -22.41
N SER A 2 -47.90 0.25 -22.77
CA SER A 2 -46.61 0.47 -22.06
C SER A 2 -46.16 1.96 -21.99
N SER A 3 -46.34 2.73 -23.07
CA SER A 3 -46.03 4.18 -23.08
C SER A 3 -46.81 4.98 -22.04
N LEU A 4 -48.13 4.78 -21.96
CA LEU A 4 -49.01 5.53 -21.06
C LEU A 4 -48.68 5.28 -19.57
N MET A 5 -48.30 4.05 -19.22
CA MET A 5 -47.88 3.70 -17.85
C MET A 5 -46.52 4.33 -17.50
N GLY A 6 -45.59 4.34 -18.45
CA GLY A 6 -44.30 5.01 -18.32
C GLY A 6 -44.45 6.52 -18.11
N ASP A 7 -45.39 7.14 -18.83
CA ASP A 7 -45.66 8.59 -18.76
C ASP A 7 -46.27 8.96 -17.41
N LYS A 8 -47.25 8.19 -16.91
CA LYS A 8 -47.81 8.34 -15.56
C LYS A 8 -46.74 8.26 -14.47
N LYS A 9 -45.86 7.25 -14.53
CA LYS A 9 -44.74 7.12 -13.58
C LYS A 9 -43.79 8.33 -13.64
N ARG A 10 -43.49 8.87 -14.83
CA ARG A 10 -42.61 10.05 -14.97
C ARG A 10 -43.25 11.31 -14.39
N ALA A 11 -44.53 11.56 -14.68
CA ALA A 11 -45.27 12.69 -14.12
C ALA A 11 -45.31 12.64 -12.58
N LEU A 12 -45.62 11.47 -12.03
CA LEU A 12 -45.66 11.26 -10.58
C LEU A 12 -44.29 11.46 -9.92
N ARG A 13 -43.21 10.95 -10.54
CA ARG A 13 -41.84 11.19 -10.06
C ARG A 13 -41.53 12.69 -10.01
N GLY A 14 -41.85 13.43 -11.08
CA GLY A 14 -41.58 14.87 -11.16
C GLY A 14 -42.30 15.65 -10.06
N ALA A 15 -43.59 15.39 -9.86
CA ALA A 15 -44.40 16.09 -8.87
C ALA A 15 -43.87 15.89 -7.43
N ILE A 16 -43.53 14.65 -7.07
CA ILE A 16 -43.07 14.34 -5.70
C ILE A 16 -41.64 14.81 -5.47
N LEU A 17 -40.76 14.70 -6.46
CA LEU A 17 -39.40 15.24 -6.37
C LEU A 17 -39.42 16.76 -6.19
N ALA A 18 -40.22 17.48 -6.97
CA ALA A 18 -40.36 18.93 -6.83
C ALA A 18 -40.83 19.33 -5.41
N LYS A 19 -41.82 18.61 -4.87
CA LYS A 19 -42.29 18.84 -3.50
C LYS A 19 -41.21 18.55 -2.46
N ARG A 20 -40.43 17.49 -2.64
CA ARG A 20 -39.32 17.13 -1.73
C ARG A 20 -38.19 18.14 -1.78
N GLU A 21 -37.84 18.61 -2.98
CA GLU A 21 -36.81 19.64 -3.20
C GLU A 21 -37.24 21.01 -2.65
N SER A 22 -38.55 21.29 -2.58
CA SER A 22 -39.07 22.52 -1.96
C SER A 22 -39.03 22.54 -0.43
N LEU A 23 -38.70 21.43 0.23
CA LEU A 23 -38.59 21.40 1.70
C LEU A 23 -37.39 22.23 2.17
N SER A 24 -37.60 23.03 3.20
CA SER A 24 -36.51 23.73 3.88
C SER A 24 -35.65 22.74 4.68
N SER A 25 -34.38 23.10 4.91
CA SER A 25 -33.46 22.31 5.73
C SER A 25 -34.01 22.04 7.13
N THR A 26 -34.71 23.02 7.74
CA THR A 26 -35.34 22.87 9.05
C THR A 26 -36.40 21.78 9.08
N LEU A 27 -37.26 21.70 8.04
CA LEU A 27 -38.28 20.66 7.94
C LEU A 27 -37.67 19.29 7.66
N VAL A 28 -36.69 19.22 6.76
CA VAL A 28 -35.95 17.99 6.46
C VAL A 28 -35.34 17.42 7.75
N HIS A 29 -34.71 18.27 8.56
CA HIS A 29 -34.10 17.85 9.81
C HIS A 29 -35.14 17.41 10.85
N ALA A 30 -36.17 18.23 11.12
CA ALA A 30 -37.18 17.91 12.14
C ALA A 30 -37.97 16.63 11.83
N TRP A 31 -38.39 16.48 10.57
CA TRP A 31 -39.11 15.27 10.13
C TRP A 31 -38.16 14.07 10.05
N GLY A 32 -36.94 14.27 9.57
CA GLY A 32 -35.91 13.24 9.51
C GLY A 32 -35.56 12.69 10.89
N GLU A 33 -35.39 13.55 11.90
CA GLU A 33 -35.14 13.13 13.29
C GLU A 33 -36.29 12.27 13.82
N THR A 34 -37.53 12.70 13.58
CA THR A 34 -38.73 11.98 14.01
C THR A 34 -38.79 10.58 13.39
N ILE A 35 -38.58 10.47 12.07
CA ILE A 35 -38.58 9.19 11.35
C ILE A 35 -37.47 8.27 11.87
N GLN A 36 -36.26 8.80 12.05
CA GLN A 36 -35.13 8.00 12.54
C GLN A 36 -35.36 7.49 13.96
N ARG A 37 -36.00 8.27 14.84
CA ARG A 37 -36.37 7.83 16.20
C ARG A 37 -37.31 6.62 16.17
N PHE A 38 -38.30 6.61 15.28
CA PHE A 38 -39.17 5.45 15.08
C PHE A 38 -38.38 4.23 14.59
N VAL A 39 -37.44 4.42 13.66
CA VAL A 39 -36.60 3.34 13.14
C VAL A 39 -35.78 2.67 14.24
N LEU A 40 -35.16 3.46 15.12
CA LEU A 40 -34.34 2.93 16.22
C LEU A 40 -35.16 2.04 17.19
N ALA A 41 -36.48 2.26 17.28
CA ALA A 41 -37.39 1.44 18.08
C ALA A 41 -37.91 0.19 17.35
N LEU A 42 -37.76 0.08 16.03
CA LEU A 42 -38.30 -1.03 15.24
C LEU A 42 -37.63 -2.37 15.64
N PRO A 43 -38.41 -3.45 15.85
CA PRO A 43 -37.86 -4.79 16.08
C PRO A 43 -36.89 -5.22 14.98
N ALA A 44 -37.24 -4.96 13.72
CA ALA A 44 -36.42 -5.29 12.57
C ALA A 44 -35.05 -4.60 12.57
N TYR A 45 -34.93 -3.40 13.15
CA TYR A 45 -33.64 -2.72 13.32
C TYR A 45 -32.88 -3.28 14.54
N ARG A 46 -33.59 -3.46 15.66
CA ARG A 46 -32.97 -3.91 16.92
C ARG A 46 -32.38 -5.31 16.80
N SER A 47 -33.10 -6.24 16.17
CA SER A 47 -32.68 -7.63 15.97
C SER A 47 -31.69 -7.82 14.81
N ALA A 48 -31.47 -6.80 13.99
CA ALA A 48 -30.56 -6.92 12.85
C ALA A 48 -29.10 -6.93 13.32
N GLU A 49 -28.30 -7.90 12.88
CA GLU A 49 -26.86 -7.94 13.05
C GLU A 49 -26.14 -7.05 12.02
N ALA A 50 -26.80 -6.83 10.87
CA ALA A 50 -26.29 -6.06 9.76
C ALA A 50 -27.37 -5.12 9.22
N ILE A 51 -26.99 -3.90 8.84
CA ILE A 51 -27.90 -2.97 8.16
C ILE A 51 -27.27 -2.41 6.89
N ALA A 52 -28.06 -2.31 5.82
CA ALA A 52 -27.70 -1.56 4.63
C ALA A 52 -28.46 -0.24 4.58
N LEU A 53 -27.73 0.88 4.56
CA LEU A 53 -28.27 2.23 4.47
C LEU A 53 -28.01 2.83 3.09
N TYR A 54 -28.84 3.79 2.70
CA TYR A 54 -28.55 4.67 1.58
C TYR A 54 -27.87 5.96 2.06
N SER A 55 -27.13 6.60 1.15
CA SER A 55 -26.61 7.96 1.35
C SER A 55 -27.67 8.97 0.86
N PRO A 56 -28.31 9.74 1.76
CA PRO A 56 -29.43 10.61 1.41
C PRO A 56 -29.02 11.70 0.40
N VAL A 57 -29.85 11.92 -0.63
CA VAL A 57 -29.65 12.97 -1.63
C VAL A 57 -30.93 13.72 -1.99
N GLY A 58 -30.82 15.03 -2.21
CA GLY A 58 -31.94 15.88 -2.65
C GLY A 58 -33.12 15.83 -1.68
N ASN A 59 -32.87 16.23 -0.43
CA ASN A 59 -33.82 16.25 0.69
C ASN A 59 -34.46 14.89 1.03
N GLU A 60 -33.79 13.78 0.70
CA GLU A 60 -34.16 12.46 1.25
C GLU A 60 -34.06 12.44 2.77
N VAL A 61 -34.83 11.55 3.39
CA VAL A 61 -34.79 11.38 4.85
C VAL A 61 -33.36 11.04 5.28
N GLU A 62 -32.87 11.77 6.27
CA GLU A 62 -31.53 11.58 6.80
C GLU A 62 -31.39 10.20 7.49
N THR A 63 -30.19 9.62 7.46
CA THR A 63 -29.89 8.30 8.06
C THR A 63 -28.78 8.37 9.11
N ALA A 64 -28.40 9.57 9.55
CA ALA A 64 -27.27 9.80 10.44
C ALA A 64 -27.47 9.18 11.84
N GLU A 65 -28.66 9.27 12.43
CA GLU A 65 -28.95 8.67 13.74
C GLU A 65 -28.97 7.14 13.65
N ILE A 66 -29.55 6.60 12.58
CA ILE A 66 -29.63 5.15 12.34
C ILE A 66 -28.22 4.59 12.20
N ARG A 67 -27.35 5.29 11.46
CA ARG A 67 -25.92 4.98 11.33
C ARG A 67 -25.22 4.99 12.68
N ARG A 68 -25.36 6.07 13.45
CA ARG A 68 -24.70 6.19 14.77
C ARG A 68 -25.16 5.10 15.73
N GLY A 69 -26.46 4.80 15.78
CA GLY A 69 -27.00 3.71 16.58
C GLY A 69 -26.45 2.33 16.18
N ALA A 70 -26.25 2.10 14.87
CA ALA A 70 -25.75 0.83 14.37
C ALA A 70 -24.28 0.62 14.74
N LEU A 71 -23.45 1.65 14.57
CA LEU A 71 -22.05 1.63 14.98
C LEU A 71 -21.90 1.46 16.50
N ALA A 72 -22.71 2.18 17.28
CA ALA A 72 -22.69 2.09 18.74
C ALA A 72 -23.10 0.70 19.27
N THR A 73 -23.91 -0.04 18.52
CA THR A 73 -24.37 -1.39 18.88
C THR A 73 -23.55 -2.50 18.21
N GLY A 74 -22.46 -2.16 17.51
CA GLY A 74 -21.58 -3.12 16.86
C GLY A 74 -22.19 -3.83 15.63
N LYS A 75 -23.27 -3.28 15.06
CA LYS A 75 -23.89 -3.85 13.86
C LYS A 75 -22.99 -3.64 12.65
N ARG A 76 -22.94 -4.61 11.74
CA ARG A 76 -22.28 -4.43 10.44
C ARG A 76 -23.05 -3.42 9.60
N LEU A 77 -22.36 -2.41 9.09
CA LEU A 77 -22.97 -1.30 8.37
C LEU A 77 -22.57 -1.38 6.91
N TYR A 78 -23.53 -1.18 6.01
CA TYR A 78 -23.29 -1.24 4.58
C TYR A 78 -23.85 -0.02 3.86
N TYR A 79 -23.13 0.47 2.85
CA TYR A 79 -23.54 1.62 2.04
C TYR A 79 -23.37 1.36 0.53
N PRO A 80 -24.18 2.02 -0.33
CA PRO A 80 -23.94 2.06 -1.76
C PRO A 80 -22.61 2.73 -2.07
N LYS A 81 -21.87 2.15 -3.01
CA LYS A 81 -20.66 2.70 -3.61
C LYS A 81 -20.80 2.65 -5.13
N VAL A 82 -20.53 3.77 -5.79
CA VAL A 82 -20.55 3.87 -7.25
C VAL A 82 -19.11 3.93 -7.75
N THR A 83 -18.65 2.88 -8.42
CA THR A 83 -17.28 2.82 -8.96
C THR A 83 -17.32 2.44 -10.43
N GLY A 84 -16.73 3.28 -11.30
CA GLY A 84 -16.63 2.99 -12.74
C GLY A 84 -17.96 2.78 -13.47
N GLY A 85 -19.08 3.25 -12.93
CA GLY A 85 -20.43 3.00 -13.47
C GLY A 85 -21.13 1.75 -12.93
N CYS A 86 -20.46 0.95 -12.09
CA CYS A 86 -21.06 -0.12 -11.31
C CYS A 86 -21.50 0.38 -9.93
N SER A 87 -22.67 -0.05 -9.46
CA SER A 87 -23.15 0.28 -8.12
C SER A 87 -23.18 -0.99 -7.27
N ARG A 88 -22.38 -1.01 -6.20
CA ARG A 88 -22.27 -2.15 -5.26
C ARG A 88 -22.63 -1.66 -3.86
N ILE A 89 -23.01 -2.59 -2.98
CA ILE A 89 -23.09 -2.29 -1.54
C ILE A 89 -21.87 -2.88 -0.88
N VAL A 90 -21.18 -2.08 -0.07
CA VAL A 90 -19.95 -2.49 0.64
C VAL A 90 -20.04 -2.15 2.12
N GLU A 91 -19.34 -2.94 2.93
CA GLU A 91 -19.22 -2.76 4.37
C GLU A 91 -18.47 -1.46 4.70
N VAL A 92 -18.88 -0.82 5.78
CA VAL A 92 -18.30 0.40 6.35
C VAL A 92 -18.07 0.16 7.83
N ARG A 93 -16.83 0.26 8.31
CA ARG A 93 -16.50 -0.03 9.72
C ARG A 93 -16.48 1.22 10.59
N SER A 94 -16.34 2.39 9.98
CA SER A 94 -16.27 3.67 10.69
C SER A 94 -16.84 4.82 9.87
N GLU A 95 -17.25 5.91 10.52
CA GLU A 95 -17.71 7.11 9.81
C GLU A 95 -16.58 7.76 8.98
N ALA A 96 -15.32 7.57 9.38
CA ALA A 96 -14.16 8.08 8.65
C ALA A 96 -14.01 7.45 7.25
N GLU A 97 -14.55 6.25 7.04
CA GLU A 97 -14.55 5.59 5.73
C GLU A 97 -15.55 6.20 4.75
N LEU A 98 -16.55 6.97 5.23
CA LEU A 98 -17.53 7.66 4.39
C LEU A 98 -17.01 9.02 3.92
N VAL A 99 -16.34 9.02 2.78
CA VAL A 99 -15.75 10.19 2.15
C VAL A 99 -16.67 10.76 1.05
N PRO A 100 -16.61 12.07 0.75
CA PRO A 100 -17.34 12.63 -0.39
C PRO A 100 -16.92 11.95 -1.70
N GLY A 101 -17.87 11.26 -2.33
CA GLY A 101 -17.73 10.61 -3.63
C GLY A 101 -18.27 11.47 -4.77
N ARG A 102 -18.78 10.81 -5.81
CA ARG A 102 -19.32 11.51 -7.00
C ARG A 102 -20.56 12.31 -6.62
N TYR A 103 -20.69 13.53 -7.16
CA TYR A 103 -21.82 14.44 -6.87
C TYR A 103 -21.96 14.86 -5.39
N GLY A 104 -20.89 14.76 -4.59
CA GLY A 104 -20.90 15.14 -3.17
C GLY A 104 -21.58 14.12 -2.25
N ILE A 105 -21.94 12.95 -2.77
CA ILE A 105 -22.59 11.88 -2.00
C ILE A 105 -21.52 11.17 -1.17
N ARG A 106 -21.74 11.02 0.14
CA ARG A 106 -20.79 10.27 0.99
C ARG A 106 -20.83 8.79 0.60
N GLU A 107 -19.68 8.25 0.22
CA GLU A 107 -19.49 6.86 -0.21
C GLU A 107 -18.30 6.24 0.53
N PRO A 108 -18.30 4.92 0.74
CA PRO A 108 -17.19 4.25 1.41
C PRO A 108 -15.93 4.14 0.55
N VAL A 109 -14.76 4.39 1.15
CA VAL A 109 -13.43 4.27 0.51
C VAL A 109 -13.14 2.86 -0.05
N GLY A 110 -13.74 1.84 0.54
CA GLY A 110 -13.59 0.43 0.19
C GLY A 110 -14.41 -0.41 1.17
N GLY A 111 -14.43 -1.72 0.99
CA GLY A 111 -15.14 -2.61 1.90
C GLY A 111 -15.49 -3.95 1.25
N GLN A 112 -15.73 -4.95 2.09
CA GLN A 112 -16.23 -6.23 1.61
C GLN A 112 -17.64 -6.04 1.03
N PRO A 113 -17.98 -6.69 -0.10
CA PRO A 113 -19.32 -6.56 -0.67
C PRO A 113 -20.36 -7.14 0.29
N LEU A 114 -21.57 -6.58 0.25
CA LEU A 114 -22.71 -7.14 0.96
C LEU A 114 -22.86 -8.63 0.58
N PRO A 115 -22.89 -9.55 1.55
CA PRO A 115 -23.10 -10.96 1.28
C PRO A 115 -24.41 -11.16 0.52
N ARG A 116 -24.35 -11.74 -0.69
CA ARG A 116 -25.55 -12.04 -1.50
C ARG A 116 -26.37 -13.19 -0.91
N ARG A 117 -25.71 -14.06 -0.15
CA ARG A 117 -26.31 -15.09 0.69
C ARG A 117 -25.70 -14.89 2.05
N GLY A 118 -26.51 -14.55 3.04
CA GLY A 118 -26.00 -14.29 4.36
C GLY A 118 -27.05 -14.46 5.45
N ASP A 119 -26.72 -15.37 6.36
CA ASP A 119 -26.88 -15.28 7.82
C ASP A 119 -27.99 -14.33 8.30
N GLY A 120 -29.11 -14.91 8.74
CA GLY A 120 -30.29 -14.20 9.19
C GLY A 120 -29.93 -13.07 10.16
N GLY A 121 -30.28 -11.83 9.80
CA GLY A 121 -29.91 -10.65 10.57
C GLY A 121 -29.69 -9.38 9.75
N LEU A 122 -29.77 -9.42 8.42
CA LEU A 122 -29.69 -8.21 7.59
C LEU A 122 -31.03 -7.46 7.54
N ALA A 123 -31.03 -6.14 7.73
CA ALA A 123 -32.12 -5.23 7.38
C ALA A 123 -31.68 -4.19 6.33
N VAL A 124 -32.49 -3.95 5.30
CA VAL A 124 -32.14 -3.04 4.20
C VAL A 124 -33.05 -1.84 4.19
N PHE A 125 -32.44 -0.66 4.28
CA PHE A 125 -33.13 0.62 4.16
C PHE A 125 -33.09 1.10 2.72
N VAL A 126 -34.27 1.31 2.14
CA VAL A 126 -34.43 1.56 0.70
C VAL A 126 -34.89 3.00 0.45
N PRO A 127 -34.19 3.76 -0.40
CA PRO A 127 -34.65 5.07 -0.82
C PRO A 127 -35.69 4.95 -1.92
N GLY A 128 -36.52 5.98 -2.07
CA GLY A 128 -37.56 6.03 -3.09
C GLY A 128 -38.14 7.42 -3.23
N VAL A 129 -38.81 7.63 -4.36
CA VAL A 129 -39.56 8.85 -4.65
C VAL A 129 -40.95 8.74 -4.02
N ALA A 130 -41.64 7.62 -4.22
CA ALA A 130 -42.96 7.37 -3.67
C ALA A 130 -43.11 5.91 -3.22
N PHE A 131 -44.04 5.68 -2.30
CA PHE A 131 -44.36 4.38 -1.73
C PHE A 131 -45.87 4.26 -1.55
N ASP A 132 -46.39 3.04 -1.44
CA ASP A 132 -47.76 2.80 -0.98
C ASP A 132 -47.80 1.82 0.19
N ARG A 133 -49.01 1.62 0.75
CA ARG A 133 -49.23 0.72 1.89
C ARG A 133 -49.06 -0.76 1.55
N ASN A 134 -49.03 -1.11 0.27
CA ASN A 134 -48.77 -2.47 -0.21
C ASN A 134 -47.26 -2.75 -0.33
N GLY A 135 -46.41 -1.77 -0.03
CA GLY A 135 -44.96 -1.91 -0.12
C GLY A 135 -44.41 -1.71 -1.54
N ASN A 136 -45.22 -1.22 -2.47
CA ASN A 136 -44.74 -0.84 -3.79
C ASN A 136 -43.87 0.42 -3.69
N ARG A 137 -42.88 0.52 -4.58
CA ARG A 137 -41.90 1.60 -4.57
C ARG A 137 -41.70 2.20 -5.96
N LEU A 138 -41.73 3.53 -6.03
CA LEU A 138 -41.32 4.29 -7.20
C LEU A 138 -39.90 4.81 -7.00
N GLY A 139 -38.92 4.19 -7.65
CA GLY A 139 -37.53 4.69 -7.67
C GLY A 139 -37.31 5.83 -8.67
N ARG A 140 -36.07 6.35 -8.72
CA ARG A 140 -35.64 7.41 -9.66
C ARG A 140 -35.63 6.99 -11.14
N GLY A 141 -35.74 5.69 -11.44
CA GLY A 141 -35.89 5.16 -12.80
C GLY A 141 -34.72 4.34 -13.34
N THR A 142 -33.61 4.22 -12.59
CA THR A 142 -32.45 3.38 -12.96
C THR A 142 -32.65 1.89 -12.67
N GLY A 143 -33.64 1.52 -11.85
CA GLY A 143 -33.89 0.13 -11.48
C GLY A 143 -32.79 -0.52 -10.63
N TRP A 144 -31.79 0.24 -10.17
CA TRP A 144 -30.65 -0.33 -9.43
C TRP A 144 -31.08 -1.00 -8.11
N TYR A 145 -31.89 -0.30 -7.30
CA TYR A 145 -32.43 -0.88 -6.06
C TYR A 145 -33.35 -2.07 -6.34
N ASP A 146 -34.09 -2.09 -7.44
CA ASP A 146 -34.98 -3.22 -7.78
C ASP A 146 -34.14 -4.48 -8.10
N ARG A 147 -33.01 -4.31 -8.81
CA ARG A 147 -32.04 -5.39 -9.07
C ARG A 147 -31.35 -5.86 -7.79
N LEU A 148 -30.91 -4.92 -6.94
CA LEU A 148 -30.29 -5.24 -5.65
C LEU A 148 -31.24 -6.05 -4.77
N LEU A 149 -32.48 -5.58 -4.60
CA LEU A 149 -33.48 -6.23 -3.75
C LEU A 149 -33.95 -7.56 -4.31
N GLY A 150 -33.98 -7.72 -5.64
CA GLY A 150 -34.28 -9.00 -6.30
C GLY A 150 -33.22 -10.08 -6.08
N GLY A 151 -31.99 -9.70 -5.75
CA GLY A 151 -30.91 -10.64 -5.40
C GLY A 151 -30.87 -11.05 -3.92
N LEU A 152 -31.71 -10.44 -3.07
CA LEU A 152 -31.78 -10.73 -1.63
C LEU A 152 -32.91 -11.71 -1.31
N ASP A 153 -32.75 -12.46 -0.22
CA ASP A 153 -33.79 -13.34 0.31
C ASP A 153 -35.07 -12.54 0.65
N ALA A 154 -36.24 -13.12 0.36
CA ALA A 154 -37.53 -12.48 0.64
C ALA A 154 -37.77 -12.20 2.13
N ARG A 155 -37.09 -12.93 3.02
CA ARG A 155 -37.17 -12.76 4.48
C ARG A 155 -36.40 -11.55 5.01
N VAL A 156 -35.49 -10.98 4.23
CA VAL A 156 -34.73 -9.78 4.61
C VAL A 156 -35.70 -8.60 4.73
N PRO A 157 -35.83 -7.96 5.92
CA PRO A 157 -36.67 -6.79 6.08
C PRO A 157 -36.23 -5.65 5.15
N ARG A 158 -37.19 -5.10 4.40
CA ARG A 158 -37.01 -3.97 3.48
C ARG A 158 -37.77 -2.78 4.05
N ILE A 159 -37.04 -1.76 4.47
CA ILE A 159 -37.60 -0.64 5.24
C ILE A 159 -37.42 0.64 4.42
N ALA A 160 -38.53 1.27 4.02
CA ALA A 160 -38.51 2.56 3.36
C ALA A 160 -38.60 3.69 4.39
N LEU A 161 -37.79 4.74 4.21
CA LEU A 161 -37.94 5.99 4.95
C LEU A 161 -38.57 7.02 4.02
N ALA A 162 -39.70 7.58 4.44
CA ALA A 162 -40.52 8.42 3.60
C ALA A 162 -41.20 9.52 4.42
N TYR A 163 -41.33 10.71 3.84
CA TYR A 163 -42.27 11.70 4.35
C TYR A 163 -43.70 11.32 4.01
N GLU A 164 -44.66 11.87 4.74
CA GLU A 164 -46.09 11.58 4.55
C GLU A 164 -46.56 11.79 3.11
N PHE A 165 -46.13 12.87 2.44
CA PHE A 165 -46.52 13.15 1.05
C PHE A 165 -45.91 12.20 0.01
N GLN A 166 -44.94 11.37 0.40
CA GLN A 166 -44.39 10.33 -0.47
C GLN A 166 -45.20 9.03 -0.38
N LEU A 167 -46.10 8.91 0.61
CA LEU A 167 -47.02 7.79 0.76
C LEU A 167 -48.30 8.06 -0.03
N LEU A 168 -48.52 7.26 -1.06
CA LEU A 168 -49.68 7.34 -1.96
C LEU A 168 -50.66 6.21 -1.66
N GLU A 169 -51.89 6.36 -2.15
CA GLU A 169 -52.89 5.27 -2.12
C GLU A 169 -52.43 4.07 -2.95
N GLU A 170 -51.91 4.34 -4.15
CA GLU A 170 -51.40 3.31 -5.05
C GLU A 170 -50.21 3.86 -5.86
N VAL A 171 -49.09 3.14 -5.83
CA VAL A 171 -47.97 3.44 -6.72
C VAL A 171 -48.17 2.64 -8.01
N PRO A 172 -48.16 3.28 -9.20
CA PRO A 172 -48.24 2.54 -10.45
C PRO A 172 -47.06 1.59 -10.57
N VAL A 173 -47.31 0.28 -10.50
CA VAL A 173 -46.32 -0.78 -10.69
C VAL A 173 -46.69 -1.59 -11.92
N GLN A 174 -45.67 -2.12 -12.57
CA GLN A 174 -45.82 -2.78 -13.86
C GLN A 174 -45.52 -4.25 -13.60
N TRP A 175 -46.56 -5.00 -13.27
CA TRP A 175 -46.44 -6.41 -12.86
C TRP A 175 -46.32 -7.36 -14.05
N GLU A 176 -46.64 -6.92 -15.27
CA GLU A 176 -46.74 -7.80 -16.43
C GLU A 176 -46.04 -7.19 -17.64
N LEU A 177 -45.20 -8.03 -18.26
CA LEU A 177 -44.48 -7.81 -19.51
C LEU A 177 -43.56 -6.59 -19.55
N ASP A 178 -42.29 -6.85 -19.34
CA ASP A 178 -41.27 -6.12 -20.07
C ASP A 178 -40.13 -7.08 -20.44
N ARG A 179 -40.24 -7.72 -21.62
CA ARG A 179 -39.06 -8.28 -22.31
C ARG A 179 -37.95 -7.24 -22.43
N ASN A 180 -38.33 -5.95 -22.49
CA ASN A 180 -37.42 -4.82 -22.47
C ASN A 180 -36.77 -4.57 -21.10
N THR A 181 -37.42 -4.89 -19.98
CA THR A 181 -36.83 -4.77 -18.64
C THR A 181 -35.86 -5.92 -18.42
N ALA A 182 -36.20 -7.15 -18.83
CA ALA A 182 -35.24 -8.25 -18.85
C ALA A 182 -34.03 -7.93 -19.75
N ALA A 183 -34.25 -7.42 -20.96
CA ALA A 183 -33.18 -7.01 -21.86
C ALA A 183 -32.32 -5.87 -21.29
N ARG A 184 -32.93 -4.87 -20.63
CA ARG A 184 -32.21 -3.78 -19.97
C ARG A 184 -31.41 -4.25 -18.76
N ILE A 185 -31.98 -5.16 -17.95
CA ILE A 185 -31.25 -5.79 -16.84
C ILE A 185 -30.05 -6.56 -17.38
N LEU A 186 -30.19 -7.29 -18.50
CA LEU A 186 -29.09 -8.01 -19.16
C LEU A 186 -28.04 -7.06 -19.74
N ASP A 187 -28.44 -6.00 -20.45
CA ASP A 187 -27.53 -5.01 -21.01
C ASP A 187 -26.77 -4.25 -19.92
N GLU A 188 -27.45 -3.91 -18.83
CA GLU A 188 -26.85 -3.22 -17.71
C GLU A 188 -25.94 -4.15 -16.90
N ALA A 189 -26.33 -5.41 -16.71
CA ALA A 189 -25.46 -6.44 -16.12
C ALA A 189 -24.21 -6.68 -16.98
N ARG A 190 -24.34 -6.65 -18.31
CA ARG A 190 -23.21 -6.75 -19.24
C ARG A 190 -22.28 -5.54 -19.15
N ARG A 191 -22.83 -4.32 -19.12
CA ARG A 191 -22.05 -3.09 -18.92
C ARG A 191 -21.34 -3.08 -17.57
N GLU A 192 -22.01 -3.53 -16.52
CA GLU A 192 -21.40 -3.70 -15.21
C GLU A 192 -20.27 -4.71 -15.29
N ALA A 193 -20.49 -5.91 -15.83
CA ALA A 193 -19.44 -6.92 -16.00
C ALA A 193 -18.22 -6.39 -16.80
N ASP A 194 -18.46 -5.64 -17.89
CA ASP A 194 -17.40 -5.01 -18.68
C ASP A 194 -16.63 -3.95 -17.88
N ALA A 195 -17.31 -3.18 -17.04
CA ALA A 195 -16.67 -2.20 -16.16
C ALA A 195 -15.84 -2.87 -15.05
N ILE A 196 -16.36 -3.94 -14.41
CA ILE A 196 -15.61 -4.74 -13.43
C ILE A 196 -14.34 -5.29 -14.06
N ARG A 197 -14.45 -5.87 -15.26
CA ARG A 197 -13.31 -6.43 -15.99
C ARG A 197 -12.26 -5.36 -16.30
N LYS A 198 -12.67 -4.19 -16.82
CA LYS A 198 -11.76 -3.09 -17.13
C LYS A 198 -11.06 -2.55 -15.88
N GLU A 199 -11.78 -2.44 -14.78
CA GLU A 199 -11.22 -2.00 -13.51
C GLU A 199 -10.16 -2.97 -12.98
N ALA A 200 -10.46 -4.28 -12.98
CA ALA A 200 -9.50 -5.31 -12.60
C ALA A 200 -8.24 -5.30 -13.51
N GLU A 201 -8.41 -5.01 -14.80
CA GLU A 201 -7.30 -4.89 -15.74
C GLU A 201 -6.41 -3.67 -15.45
N ILE A 202 -7.01 -2.52 -15.10
CA ILE A 202 -6.28 -1.30 -14.71
C ILE A 202 -5.50 -1.54 -13.42
N GLU A 203 -6.14 -2.13 -12.41
CA GLU A 203 -5.50 -2.41 -11.12
C GLU A 203 -4.31 -3.38 -11.27
N ALA A 204 -4.45 -4.42 -12.11
CA ALA A 204 -3.35 -5.32 -12.44
C ALA A 204 -2.20 -4.60 -13.15
N LYS A 205 -2.49 -3.71 -14.11
CA LYS A 205 -1.48 -2.92 -14.82
C LYS A 205 -0.74 -1.95 -13.91
N ASP A 206 -1.47 -1.26 -13.03
CA ASP A 206 -0.88 -0.35 -12.04
C ASP A 206 0.02 -1.09 -11.05
N GLY A 207 -0.38 -2.30 -10.61
CA GLY A 207 0.45 -3.15 -9.76
C GLY A 207 1.77 -3.56 -10.42
N VAL A 208 1.72 -3.98 -11.69
CA VAL A 208 2.93 -4.34 -12.47
C VAL A 208 3.84 -3.14 -12.66
N LEU A 209 3.29 -1.96 -12.96
CA LEU A 209 4.06 -0.73 -13.12
C LEU A 209 4.78 -0.34 -11.81
N ARG A 210 4.10 -0.41 -10.67
CA ARG A 210 4.72 -0.11 -9.36
C ARG A 210 5.86 -1.07 -9.03
N ALA A 211 5.63 -2.37 -9.16
CA ALA A 211 6.66 -3.38 -8.91
C ALA A 211 7.88 -3.19 -9.82
N ARG A 212 7.65 -2.81 -11.09
CA ARG A 212 8.74 -2.47 -12.02
C ARG A 212 9.51 -1.24 -11.57
N THR A 213 8.84 -0.17 -11.16
CA THR A 213 9.52 1.05 -10.70
C THR A 213 10.31 0.84 -9.41
N GLU A 214 9.80 0.02 -8.49
CA GLU A 214 10.52 -0.37 -7.27
C GLU A 214 11.78 -1.16 -7.63
N PHE A 215 11.66 -2.17 -8.50
CA PHE A 215 12.82 -2.94 -8.97
C PHE A 215 13.87 -2.07 -9.69
N GLU A 216 13.44 -1.13 -10.54
CA GLU A 216 14.37 -0.21 -11.22
C GLU A 216 15.11 0.70 -10.22
N ASN A 217 14.47 1.10 -9.12
CA ASN A 217 15.10 1.89 -8.07
C ASN A 217 16.10 1.07 -7.25
N ASP A 218 15.73 -0.14 -6.83
CA ASP A 218 16.61 -1.04 -6.08
C ASP A 218 17.86 -1.40 -6.89
N MET A 219 17.70 -1.66 -8.19
CA MET A 219 18.83 -1.93 -9.09
C MET A 219 19.73 -0.70 -9.27
N ARG A 220 19.16 0.52 -9.28
CA ARG A 220 19.97 1.76 -9.32
C ARG A 220 20.76 1.95 -8.03
N GLU A 221 20.17 1.65 -6.87
CA GLU A 221 20.84 1.75 -5.58
C GLU A 221 21.97 0.72 -5.47
N THR A 222 21.69 -0.55 -5.77
CA THR A 222 22.69 -1.64 -5.81
C THR A 222 23.86 -1.31 -6.72
N ARG A 223 23.59 -0.72 -7.90
CA ARG A 223 24.65 -0.29 -8.84
C ARG A 223 25.52 0.83 -8.27
N ARG A 224 24.93 1.80 -7.55
CA ARG A 224 25.69 2.88 -6.89
C ARG A 224 26.60 2.31 -5.81
N ASP A 225 26.11 1.36 -5.03
CA ASP A 225 26.90 0.70 -3.97
C ASP A 225 28.06 -0.10 -4.55
N LEU A 226 27.82 -0.87 -5.61
CA LEU A 226 28.88 -1.59 -6.32
C LEU A 226 29.97 -0.64 -6.85
N GLN A 227 29.59 0.47 -7.47
CA GLN A 227 30.56 1.47 -7.95
C GLN A 227 31.37 2.11 -6.80
N SER A 228 30.75 2.30 -5.63
CA SER A 228 31.44 2.78 -4.45
C SER A 228 32.46 1.77 -3.92
N LEU A 229 32.09 0.49 -3.85
CA LEU A 229 32.98 -0.60 -3.45
C LEU A 229 34.14 -0.78 -4.43
N GLU A 230 33.88 -0.74 -5.73
CA GLU A 230 34.88 -0.84 -6.79
C GLU A 230 35.94 0.26 -6.67
N ARG A 231 35.52 1.51 -6.47
CA ARG A 231 36.44 2.63 -6.22
C ARG A 231 37.31 2.41 -4.99
N ARG A 232 36.72 1.91 -3.90
CA ARG A 232 37.47 1.61 -2.66
C ARG A 232 38.48 0.49 -2.86
N LEU A 233 38.15 -0.52 -3.65
CA LEU A 233 39.07 -1.61 -4.00
C LEU A 233 40.23 -1.10 -4.84
N LEU A 234 39.96 -0.33 -5.90
CA LEU A 234 40.98 0.32 -6.74
C LEU A 234 41.95 1.16 -5.90
N THR A 235 41.44 2.02 -5.02
CA THR A 235 42.30 2.83 -4.14
C THR A 235 43.17 1.96 -3.23
N ARG A 236 42.64 0.81 -2.77
CA ARG A 236 43.38 -0.11 -1.91
C ARG A 236 44.44 -0.90 -2.69
N GLU A 237 44.15 -1.26 -3.93
CA GLU A 237 45.09 -1.89 -4.87
C GLU A 237 46.28 -0.96 -5.14
N GLU A 238 46.03 0.32 -5.49
CA GLU A 238 47.10 1.31 -5.67
C GLU A 238 47.99 1.49 -4.42
N VAL A 239 47.41 1.39 -3.22
CA VAL A 239 48.17 1.46 -1.96
C VAL A 239 49.02 0.20 -1.75
N LEU A 240 48.52 -0.97 -2.14
CA LEU A 240 49.26 -2.22 -2.06
C LEU A 240 50.42 -2.24 -3.06
N ASP A 241 50.21 -1.76 -4.28
CA ASP A 241 51.26 -1.65 -5.30
C ASP A 241 52.41 -0.76 -4.83
N LYS A 242 52.10 0.41 -4.28
CA LYS A 242 53.12 1.30 -3.69
C LYS A 242 53.86 0.66 -2.52
N ARG A 243 53.19 -0.19 -1.73
CA ARG A 243 53.84 -0.93 -0.64
C ARG A 243 54.75 -2.03 -1.17
N LEU A 244 54.35 -2.73 -2.23
CA LEU A 244 55.17 -3.74 -2.90
C LEU A 244 56.43 -3.10 -3.47
N GLU A 245 56.31 -2.00 -4.22
CA GLU A 245 57.47 -1.23 -4.70
C GLU A 245 58.39 -0.79 -3.55
N GLY A 246 57.80 -0.37 -2.42
CA GLY A 246 58.55 -0.02 -1.21
C GLY A 246 59.30 -1.20 -0.57
N LEU A 247 58.76 -2.40 -0.64
CA LEU A 247 59.39 -3.63 -0.14
C LEU A 247 60.51 -4.09 -1.08
N ASP A 248 60.30 -4.08 -2.40
CA ASP A 248 61.32 -4.43 -3.39
C ASP A 248 62.55 -3.52 -3.29
N ASN A 249 62.35 -2.22 -3.09
CA ASN A 249 63.43 -1.27 -2.86
C ASN A 249 64.21 -1.55 -1.55
N ARG A 250 63.53 -2.07 -0.52
CA ARG A 250 64.19 -2.47 0.73
C ARG A 250 64.96 -3.77 0.57
N GLU A 251 64.40 -4.75 -0.13
CA GLU A 251 65.04 -6.02 -0.42
C GLU A 251 66.33 -5.83 -1.21
N THR A 252 66.29 -5.02 -2.27
CA THR A 252 67.49 -4.65 -3.04
C THR A 252 68.53 -3.91 -2.19
N SER A 253 68.11 -3.00 -1.30
CA SER A 253 69.03 -2.33 -0.36
C SER A 253 69.68 -3.30 0.63
N LEU A 254 68.91 -4.25 1.17
CA LEU A 254 69.40 -5.26 2.10
C LEU A 254 70.37 -6.21 1.41
N SER A 255 70.04 -6.72 0.22
CA SER A 255 70.94 -7.57 -0.58
C SER A 255 72.27 -6.88 -0.89
N ASN A 256 72.24 -5.59 -1.24
CA ASN A 256 73.46 -4.80 -1.43
C ASN A 256 74.29 -4.66 -0.13
N ARG A 257 73.63 -4.51 1.03
CA ARG A 257 74.30 -4.43 2.33
C ARG A 257 74.89 -5.78 2.74
N GLU A 258 74.18 -6.87 2.51
CA GLU A 258 74.66 -8.25 2.74
C GLU A 258 75.94 -8.50 1.93
N GLY A 259 75.91 -8.25 0.62
CA GLY A 259 77.11 -8.41 -0.21
C GLY A 259 78.27 -7.48 0.18
N ALA A 260 78.00 -6.32 0.77
CA ALA A 260 79.05 -5.44 1.32
C ALA A 260 79.62 -5.94 2.66
N ILE A 261 78.79 -6.58 3.49
CA ILE A 261 79.22 -7.23 4.73
C ILE A 261 80.08 -8.45 4.39
N GLU A 262 79.65 -9.31 3.47
CA GLU A 262 80.43 -10.48 3.01
C GLU A 262 81.83 -10.08 2.52
N LYS A 263 81.93 -9.01 1.73
CA LYS A 263 83.24 -8.48 1.28
C LYS A 263 84.11 -8.01 2.43
N LYS A 264 83.51 -7.38 3.45
CA LYS A 264 84.24 -6.92 4.65
C LYS A 264 84.68 -8.08 5.52
N GLU A 265 83.85 -9.11 5.67
CA GLU A 265 84.19 -10.34 6.38
C GLU A 265 85.39 -11.02 5.71
N HIS A 266 85.35 -11.19 4.38
CA HIS A 266 86.48 -11.78 3.65
C HIS A 266 87.77 -10.95 3.80
N ALA A 267 87.69 -9.61 3.76
CA ALA A 267 88.85 -8.75 3.96
C ALA A 267 89.39 -8.78 5.41
N LEU A 268 88.51 -8.94 6.40
CA LEU A 268 88.89 -9.12 7.80
C LEU A 268 89.60 -10.46 8.00
N ASP A 269 89.06 -11.53 7.42
CA ASP A 269 89.68 -12.87 7.45
C ASP A 269 91.08 -12.85 6.83
N GLU A 270 91.26 -12.21 5.67
CA GLU A 270 92.57 -12.02 5.03
C GLU A 270 93.56 -11.28 5.94
N LYS A 271 93.11 -10.16 6.53
CA LYS A 271 93.94 -9.39 7.48
C LYS A 271 94.24 -10.16 8.76
N GLU A 272 93.33 -11.01 9.23
CA GLU A 272 93.56 -11.85 10.39
C GLU A 272 94.64 -12.90 10.10
N VAL A 273 94.59 -13.53 8.93
CA VAL A 273 95.63 -14.44 8.46
C VAL A 273 96.98 -13.72 8.33
N GLU A 274 97.01 -12.53 7.72
CA GLU A 274 98.22 -11.71 7.60
C GLU A 274 98.78 -11.30 8.97
N SER A 275 97.92 -10.84 9.88
CA SER A 275 98.31 -10.45 11.24
C SER A 275 98.87 -11.65 12.03
N ARG A 276 98.25 -12.83 11.92
CA ARG A 276 98.76 -14.07 12.52
C ARG A 276 100.15 -14.41 11.98
N ARG A 277 100.35 -14.30 10.67
CA ARG A 277 101.65 -14.51 10.02
C ARG A 277 102.72 -13.55 10.53
N LEU A 278 102.43 -12.25 10.58
CA LEU A 278 103.35 -11.24 11.09
C LEU A 278 103.68 -11.47 12.58
N VAL A 279 102.71 -11.87 13.39
CA VAL A 279 102.93 -12.25 14.80
C VAL A 279 103.87 -13.46 14.90
N ASP A 280 103.71 -14.46 14.04
CA ASP A 280 104.57 -15.64 14.03
C ASP A 280 105.99 -15.34 13.52
N GLU A 281 106.12 -14.49 12.49
CA GLU A 281 107.41 -13.96 12.00
C GLU A 281 108.13 -13.12 13.08
N ALA A 282 107.40 -12.28 13.81
CA ALA A 282 107.93 -11.50 14.93
C ALA A 282 108.37 -12.40 16.09
N LYS A 283 107.60 -13.44 16.43
CA LYS A 283 107.99 -14.47 17.42
C LYS A 283 109.25 -15.23 16.98
N GLN A 284 109.40 -15.54 15.69
CA GLN A 284 110.61 -16.17 15.15
C GLN A 284 111.81 -15.20 15.19
N SER A 285 111.62 -13.93 14.86
CA SER A 285 112.65 -12.89 14.92
C SER A 285 113.10 -12.59 16.37
N LEU A 286 112.18 -12.64 17.32
CA LEU A 286 112.50 -12.54 18.76
C LEU A 286 113.34 -13.73 19.24
N LYS A 287 113.13 -14.92 18.67
CA LYS A 287 113.96 -16.12 18.93
C LYS A 287 115.34 -16.06 18.26
N SER A 288 115.51 -15.27 17.20
CA SER A 288 116.78 -15.11 16.48
C SER A 288 117.59 -13.86 16.89
N LEU A 289 117.06 -13.00 17.77
CA LEU A 289 117.84 -11.94 18.39
C LEU A 289 118.89 -12.53 19.35
N PRO A 290 120.19 -12.23 19.17
CA PRO A 290 121.22 -12.71 20.06
C PRO A 290 121.08 -12.05 21.44
N VAL A 291 120.98 -12.86 22.49
CA VAL A 291 121.08 -12.46 23.91
C VAL A 291 122.53 -12.04 24.27
N SER A 292 123.33 -11.57 23.32
CA SER A 292 124.77 -11.32 23.52
C SER A 292 125.29 -10.06 22.82
N ALA A 293 124.91 -8.88 23.31
CA ALA A 293 125.79 -7.69 23.29
C ALA A 293 125.40 -6.60 24.32
N ALA A 294 124.79 -6.97 25.46
CA ALA A 294 124.57 -6.05 26.58
C ALA A 294 124.96 -6.69 27.92
N ARG A 295 126.22 -7.12 28.04
CA ARG A 295 126.89 -7.30 29.34
C ARG A 295 128.42 -7.25 29.20
N ARG A 296 128.97 -6.04 29.35
CA ARG A 296 130.34 -5.61 29.71
C ARG A 296 130.75 -4.45 28.79
N ARG A 297 130.76 -3.19 29.23
CA ARG A 297 131.64 -2.65 30.28
C ARG A 297 130.93 -1.56 31.12
N ARG A 298 130.76 -1.83 32.42
CA ARG A 298 130.88 -0.84 33.51
C ARG A 298 132.09 -1.23 34.36
N ARG A 299 133.21 -0.62 33.99
CA ARG A 299 134.42 -0.16 34.72
C ARG A 299 134.86 0.98 33.81
N ALA A 300 135.00 2.26 34.18
CA ALA A 300 134.98 2.92 35.47
C ALA A 300 133.66 3.67 35.76
#